data_AF-G7DZE2-F1
#
_entry.id   AF-G7DZE2-F1
#
_cell.length_a   1.000
_cell.length_b   1.000
_cell.length_c   1.000
_cell.angle_alpha   90.00
_cell.angle_beta   90.00
_cell.angle_gamma   90.00
#
_symmetry.space_group_name_H-M   'P 1'
#
loop_
_entity.id
_entity.type
_entity.pdbx_description
1 polymer ?
#
loop_
_entity_poly.entity_id
_entity_poly.type
_entity_poly.pdbx_seq_one_letter_code
_entity_poly.pdbx_strand_id
1 'polypeptide(L)'
;MKPISLVGLLWLGALAYGQAVLSSAIVNCILQINPTGTSQTSHNQVFSFGWQHWQASTSFYSLAFFSTSAYSPVVAGYDATRRLIHATSGNEMSLTIVVVPAKDGTFSSFTAGGFVTYNNQVIYINPTDINAYGASCTITADGSARNFNLCHTGAPRC
;
A
#
# COMPACT_ATOMS: atom_id res chain seq x y z
N MET A 1 73.40 9.11 17.99
CA MET A 1 72.30 8.32 17.42
C MET A 1 71.20 8.19 18.46
N LYS A 2 70.01 8.72 18.17
CA LYS A 2 68.78 8.64 18.98
C LYS A 2 67.64 8.35 18.00
N PRO A 3 66.87 7.27 18.14
CA PRO A 3 65.68 7.09 17.30
C PRO A 3 64.50 7.82 17.95
N ILE A 4 63.89 8.76 17.21
CA ILE A 4 62.56 9.28 17.50
C ILE A 4 61.60 8.53 16.57
N SER A 5 60.76 7.70 17.18
CA SER A 5 59.66 7.02 16.51
C SER A 5 58.52 8.03 16.33
N LEU A 6 58.08 8.28 15.09
CA LEU A 6 56.85 9.01 14.81
C LEU A 6 55.88 8.06 14.11
N VAL A 7 54.90 7.62 14.90
CA VAL A 7 53.69 6.90 14.46
C VAL A 7 52.79 7.93 13.77
N GLY A 8 52.67 7.84 12.44
CA GLY A 8 51.80 8.69 11.62
C GLY A 8 50.51 7.97 11.26
N LEU A 9 49.40 8.49 11.78
CA LEU A 9 48.01 8.04 11.70
C LEU A 9 47.56 7.56 10.30
N LEU A 10 47.02 6.34 10.25
CA LEU A 10 46.09 5.88 9.20
C LEU A 10 44.72 6.55 9.42
N TRP A 11 44.35 7.47 8.53
CA TRP A 11 42.99 7.99 8.42
C TRP A 11 42.10 6.93 7.75
N LEU A 12 41.36 6.17 8.55
CA LEU A 12 40.21 5.39 8.11
C LEU A 12 39.02 6.35 7.96
N GLY A 13 38.76 6.79 6.72
CA GLY A 13 37.50 7.45 6.37
C GLY A 13 36.36 6.45 6.47
N ALA A 14 35.66 6.45 7.61
CA ALA A 14 34.41 5.72 7.75
C ALA A 14 33.34 6.37 6.85
N LEU A 15 33.01 5.70 5.75
CA LEU A 15 31.76 5.95 5.03
C LEU A 15 30.61 5.63 5.98
N ALA A 16 30.08 6.64 6.64
CA ALA A 16 28.80 6.57 7.32
C ALA A 16 27.72 6.38 6.25
N TYR A 17 27.49 5.13 5.85
CA TYR A 17 26.25 4.75 5.19
C TYR A 17 25.14 5.05 6.18
N GLY A 18 24.47 6.19 6.01
CA GLY A 18 23.27 6.54 6.75
C GLY A 18 22.27 5.41 6.57
N GLN A 19 22.11 4.58 7.60
CA GLN A 19 21.08 3.54 7.59
C GLN A 19 19.75 4.27 7.43
N ALA A 20 19.02 3.98 6.35
CA ALA A 20 17.66 4.47 6.19
C ALA A 20 16.86 3.98 7.40
N VAL A 21 16.51 4.90 8.30
CA VAL A 21 15.70 4.57 9.48
C VAL A 21 14.33 4.19 8.96
N LEU A 22 14.06 2.89 8.93
CA LEU A 22 12.72 2.37 8.66
C LEU A 22 11.86 2.69 9.88
N SER A 23 10.82 3.48 9.66
CA SER A 23 9.79 3.67 10.67
C SER A 23 8.96 2.38 10.79
N SER A 24 8.49 2.08 11.99
CA SER A 24 7.51 1.00 12.25
C SER A 24 6.11 1.34 11.74
N ALA A 25 5.94 2.42 10.98
CA ALA A 25 4.66 2.80 10.43
C ALA A 25 4.09 1.71 9.51
N ILE A 26 2.81 1.42 9.72
CA ILE A 26 2.03 0.43 8.96
C ILE A 26 0.70 1.09 8.58
N VAL A 27 0.29 0.91 7.33
CA VAL A 27 -1.08 1.23 6.89
C VAL A 27 -1.81 -0.06 6.58
N ASN A 28 -2.99 -0.23 7.17
CA ASN A 28 -3.93 -1.29 6.84
C ASN A 28 -5.20 -0.68 6.28
N CYS A 29 -5.69 -1.19 5.17
CA CYS A 29 -6.87 -0.70 4.48
C CYS A 29 -7.82 -1.85 4.17
N ILE A 30 -9.11 -1.56 4.26
CA ILE A 30 -10.21 -2.43 3.82
C ILE A 30 -10.80 -1.82 2.57
N LEU A 31 -10.61 -2.47 1.42
CA LEU A 31 -11.24 -2.13 0.15
C LEU A 31 -12.61 -2.78 0.07
N GLN A 32 -13.60 -1.98 -0.29
CA GLN A 32 -14.93 -2.45 -0.65
C GLN A 32 -15.17 -2.12 -2.13
N ILE A 33 -15.43 -3.17 -2.91
CA ILE A 33 -15.85 -3.06 -4.31
C ILE A 33 -17.32 -3.45 -4.39
N ASN A 34 -18.11 -2.64 -5.10
CA ASN A 34 -19.51 -2.95 -5.37
C ASN A 34 -19.69 -3.60 -6.74
N PRO A 35 -19.82 -4.94 -6.79
CA PRO A 35 -19.97 -5.63 -8.05
C PRO A 35 -21.29 -5.29 -8.77
N THR A 36 -22.36 -4.98 -8.04
CA THR A 36 -23.70 -4.84 -8.62
C THR A 36 -23.96 -3.47 -9.25
N GLY A 37 -23.11 -2.47 -8.96
CA GLY A 37 -23.37 -1.06 -9.31
C GLY A 37 -24.58 -0.44 -8.58
N THR A 38 -25.27 -1.18 -7.69
CA THR A 38 -26.43 -0.67 -6.94
C THR A 38 -26.02 -0.04 -5.62
N SER A 39 -26.94 0.64 -4.94
CA SER A 39 -26.71 1.17 -3.58
C SER A 39 -26.68 0.08 -2.50
N GLN A 40 -27.03 -1.17 -2.84
CA GLN A 40 -27.06 -2.28 -1.90
C GLN A 40 -25.64 -2.79 -1.61
N THR A 41 -25.19 -2.60 -0.37
CA THR A 41 -23.81 -2.94 0.05
C THR A 41 -23.63 -4.37 0.53
N SER A 42 -24.71 -5.14 0.72
CA SER A 42 -24.66 -6.53 1.19
C SER A 42 -23.93 -7.50 0.24
N HIS A 43 -23.65 -7.04 -0.98
CA HIS A 43 -22.96 -7.80 -2.03
C HIS A 43 -21.54 -7.28 -2.28
N ASN A 44 -21.06 -6.31 -1.49
CA ASN A 44 -19.72 -5.78 -1.67
C ASN A 44 -18.68 -6.89 -1.50
N GLN A 45 -17.74 -6.93 -2.43
CA GLN A 45 -16.52 -7.73 -2.32
C GLN A 45 -15.55 -6.98 -1.40
N VAL A 46 -15.00 -7.66 -0.40
CA VAL A 46 -14.12 -7.06 0.62
C VAL A 46 -12.72 -7.63 0.50
N PHE A 47 -11.74 -6.73 0.46
CA PHE A 47 -10.32 -7.07 0.37
C PHE A 47 -9.54 -6.29 1.42
N SER A 48 -8.51 -6.91 1.97
CA SER A 48 -7.56 -6.26 2.86
C SER A 48 -6.27 -5.99 2.11
N PHE A 49 -5.72 -4.79 2.25
CA PHE A 49 -4.45 -4.42 1.64
C PHE A 49 -3.72 -3.42 2.52
N GLY A 50 -2.43 -3.24 2.30
CA GLY A 50 -1.69 -2.28 3.10
C GLY A 50 -0.22 -2.21 2.79
N TRP A 51 0.46 -1.37 3.54
CA TRP A 51 1.87 -1.05 3.37
C TRP A 51 2.61 -1.03 4.70
N GLN A 52 3.88 -1.40 4.69
CA GLN A 52 4.71 -1.55 5.89
C GLN A 52 6.11 -0.98 5.66
N HIS A 53 6.73 -0.54 6.77
CA HIS A 53 8.08 0.01 6.82
C HIS A 53 8.23 1.30 6.01
N TRP A 54 7.72 2.40 6.56
CA TRP A 54 7.87 3.73 5.95
C TRP A 54 9.34 4.15 5.91
N GLN A 55 9.76 4.66 4.76
CA GLN A 55 11.08 5.22 4.52
C GLN A 55 10.97 6.72 4.28
N ALA A 56 11.50 7.52 5.20
CA ALA A 56 11.51 8.97 5.07
C ALA A 56 12.30 9.45 3.84
N SER A 57 13.38 8.75 3.46
CA SER A 57 14.23 9.10 2.32
C SER A 57 13.52 9.01 0.96
N THR A 58 12.60 8.06 0.81
CA THR A 58 11.80 7.86 -0.41
C THR A 58 10.38 8.38 -0.28
N SER A 59 9.99 8.82 0.93
CA SER A 59 8.61 9.17 1.31
C SER A 59 7.62 8.08 0.91
N PHE A 60 8.02 6.82 1.11
CA PHE A 60 7.19 5.68 0.76
C PHE A 60 7.53 4.41 1.54
N TYR A 61 6.69 3.39 1.41
CA TYR A 61 6.81 2.11 2.11
C TYR A 61 7.65 1.10 1.31
N SER A 62 8.42 0.24 1.99
CA SER A 62 9.21 -0.79 1.29
C SER A 62 8.50 -2.12 1.11
N LEU A 63 7.43 -2.38 1.85
CA LEU A 63 6.62 -3.59 1.71
C LEU A 63 5.15 -3.24 1.53
N ALA A 64 4.43 -4.14 0.88
CA ALA A 64 2.98 -4.09 0.78
C ALA A 64 2.40 -5.51 0.85
N PHE A 65 1.12 -5.60 1.21
CA PHE A 65 0.40 -6.86 1.29
C PHE A 65 -1.01 -6.72 0.72
N PHE A 66 -1.57 -7.86 0.32
CA PHE A 66 -2.94 -8.00 -0.12
C PHE A 66 -3.48 -9.35 0.36
N SER A 67 -4.71 -9.38 0.84
CA SER A 67 -5.39 -10.60 1.24
C SER A 67 -6.90 -10.50 1.05
N THR A 68 -7.53 -11.64 0.85
CA THR A 68 -8.99 -11.78 0.77
C THR A 68 -9.36 -13.20 1.12
N SER A 69 -10.55 -13.39 1.68
CA SER A 69 -11.14 -14.71 1.91
C SER A 69 -12.07 -15.16 0.77
N ALA A 70 -12.43 -14.25 -0.15
CA ALA A 70 -13.36 -14.52 -1.24
C ALA A 70 -12.72 -15.30 -2.40
N TYR A 71 -11.39 -15.24 -2.52
CA TYR A 71 -10.62 -15.86 -3.61
C TYR A 71 -9.41 -16.59 -3.03
N SER A 72 -9.09 -17.78 -3.54
CA SER A 72 -7.92 -18.54 -3.10
C SER A 72 -7.48 -19.56 -4.16
N PRO A 73 -6.18 -19.69 -4.47
CA PRO A 73 -5.06 -18.93 -3.92
C PRO A 73 -4.91 -17.54 -4.57
N VAL A 74 -4.43 -16.56 -3.80
CA VAL A 74 -4.12 -15.21 -4.29
C VAL A 74 -2.62 -15.02 -4.40
N VAL A 75 -2.16 -14.58 -5.56
CA VAL A 75 -0.78 -14.14 -5.79
C VAL A 75 -0.76 -12.62 -5.81
N ALA A 76 0.01 -12.02 -4.90
CA ALA A 76 0.15 -10.57 -4.80
C ALA A 76 1.60 -10.13 -5.05
N GLY A 77 1.76 -9.02 -5.75
CA GLY A 77 3.02 -8.35 -6.02
C GLY A 77 2.95 -6.86 -5.67
N TYR A 78 4.12 -6.27 -5.42
CA TYR A 78 4.27 -4.88 -5.06
C TYR A 78 5.37 -4.24 -5.92
N ASP A 79 5.06 -3.11 -6.55
CA ASP A 79 6.01 -2.27 -7.26
C ASP A 79 6.11 -0.92 -6.53
N ALA A 80 7.21 -0.74 -5.80
CA ALA A 80 7.49 0.46 -5.03
C ALA A 80 7.70 1.71 -5.90
N THR A 81 8.21 1.53 -7.13
CA THR A 81 8.44 2.65 -8.06
C THR A 81 7.13 3.23 -8.54
N ARG A 82 6.19 2.34 -8.89
CA ARG A 82 4.86 2.73 -9.35
C ARG A 82 3.84 2.86 -8.23
N ARG A 83 4.24 2.58 -6.98
CA ARG A 83 3.42 2.69 -5.77
C ARG A 83 2.13 1.87 -5.87
N LEU A 84 2.26 0.67 -6.43
CA LEU A 84 1.12 -0.18 -6.74
C LEU A 84 1.24 -1.57 -6.16
N ILE A 85 0.09 -2.11 -5.76
CA ILE A 85 -0.12 -3.51 -5.44
C ILE A 85 -0.88 -4.13 -6.60
N HIS A 86 -0.44 -5.29 -7.06
CA HIS A 86 -1.18 -6.11 -8.00
C HIS A 86 -1.51 -7.44 -7.35
N ALA A 87 -2.75 -7.92 -7.46
CA ALA A 87 -3.19 -9.19 -6.90
C ALA A 87 -4.03 -9.96 -7.91
N THR A 88 -3.80 -11.27 -8.01
CA THR A 88 -4.52 -12.16 -8.94
C THR A 88 -4.93 -13.46 -8.27
N SER A 89 -6.07 -14.01 -8.70
CA SER A 89 -6.54 -15.35 -8.35
C SER A 89 -7.05 -16.03 -9.62
N GLY A 90 -6.16 -16.70 -10.34
CA GLY A 90 -6.49 -17.36 -11.61
C GLY A 90 -7.27 -16.45 -12.57
N ASN A 91 -8.44 -16.93 -13.02
CA ASN A 91 -9.37 -16.17 -13.87
C ASN A 91 -10.53 -15.54 -13.09
N GLU A 92 -10.48 -15.54 -11.76
CA GLU A 92 -11.58 -15.08 -10.90
C GLU A 92 -11.40 -13.65 -10.43
N MET A 93 -10.16 -13.18 -10.34
CA MET A 93 -9.88 -11.83 -9.85
C MET A 93 -8.51 -11.36 -10.34
N SER A 94 -8.45 -10.10 -10.74
CA SER A 94 -7.21 -9.37 -10.98
C SER A 94 -7.43 -7.93 -10.54
N LEU A 95 -6.76 -7.51 -9.48
CA LEU A 95 -6.86 -6.17 -8.94
C LEU A 95 -5.52 -5.45 -8.98
N THR A 96 -5.56 -4.17 -9.31
CA THR A 96 -4.43 -3.25 -9.21
C THR A 96 -4.85 -2.09 -8.35
N ILE A 97 -4.08 -1.80 -7.30
CA ILE A 97 -4.32 -0.71 -6.37
C ILE A 97 -3.12 0.23 -6.46
N VAL A 98 -3.36 1.50 -6.77
CA VAL A 98 -2.32 2.55 -6.85
C VAL A 98 -2.64 3.62 -5.83
N VAL A 99 -1.63 4.08 -5.08
CA VAL A 99 -1.80 5.13 -4.05
C VAL A 99 -0.88 6.32 -4.28
N VAL A 100 -1.32 7.48 -3.81
CA VAL A 100 -0.51 8.70 -3.76
C VAL A 100 -0.18 9.02 -2.29
N PRO A 101 1.09 8.91 -1.86
CA PRO A 101 1.48 9.17 -0.49
C PRO A 101 1.30 10.64 -0.10
N ALA A 102 0.90 10.85 1.14
CA ALA A 102 1.01 12.11 1.85
C ALA A 102 2.34 12.17 2.63
N LYS A 103 2.72 13.36 3.09
CA LYS A 103 4.01 13.56 3.79
C LYS A 103 4.07 12.90 5.18
N ASP A 104 2.93 12.54 5.75
CA ASP A 104 2.79 12.00 7.10
C ASP A 104 2.65 10.46 7.13
N GLY A 105 2.98 9.79 6.03
CA GLY A 105 2.84 8.34 5.87
C GLY A 105 1.45 7.90 5.43
N THR A 106 0.44 8.77 5.46
CA THR A 106 -0.90 8.40 4.93
C THR A 106 -0.94 8.47 3.41
N PHE A 107 -2.12 8.25 2.83
CA PHE A 107 -2.36 8.41 1.40
C PHE A 107 -3.35 9.54 1.16
N SER A 108 -3.07 10.37 0.16
CA SER A 108 -3.92 11.50 -0.26
C SER A 108 -5.00 11.07 -1.25
N SER A 109 -4.74 10.03 -2.03
CA SER A 109 -5.69 9.45 -2.97
C SER A 109 -5.29 8.03 -3.33
N PHE A 110 -6.22 7.31 -3.95
CA PHE A 110 -5.96 6.00 -4.51
C PHE A 110 -6.85 5.69 -5.71
N THR A 111 -6.45 4.70 -6.49
CA THR A 111 -7.30 4.07 -7.50
C THR A 111 -7.24 2.56 -7.38
N ALA A 112 -8.35 1.92 -7.70
CA ALA A 112 -8.46 0.48 -7.82
C ALA A 112 -8.98 0.14 -9.22
N GLY A 113 -8.39 -0.85 -9.88
CA GLY A 113 -8.81 -1.27 -11.21
C GLY A 113 -8.58 -2.75 -11.46
N GLY A 114 -9.22 -3.26 -12.50
CA GLY A 114 -9.10 -4.65 -12.93
C GLY A 114 -10.45 -5.33 -13.02
N PHE A 115 -10.58 -6.56 -12.51
CA PHE A 115 -11.85 -7.27 -12.49
C PHE A 115 -11.99 -8.19 -11.29
N VAL A 116 -13.24 -8.49 -10.96
CA VAL A 116 -13.66 -9.52 -10.00
C VAL A 116 -14.76 -10.36 -10.62
N THR A 117 -14.78 -11.64 -10.32
CA THR A 117 -15.89 -12.53 -10.67
C THR A 117 -16.86 -12.61 -9.51
N TYR A 118 -18.13 -12.35 -9.78
CA TYR A 118 -19.24 -12.40 -8.82
C TYR A 118 -20.46 -13.02 -9.50
N ASN A 119 -21.09 -14.01 -8.84
CA ASN A 119 -22.22 -14.76 -9.41
C ASN A 119 -21.98 -15.24 -10.86
N ASN A 120 -20.79 -15.80 -11.11
CA ASN A 120 -20.35 -16.29 -12.43
C ASN A 120 -20.27 -15.21 -13.53
N GLN A 121 -20.27 -13.94 -13.17
CA GLN A 121 -20.08 -12.81 -14.09
C GLN A 121 -18.77 -12.08 -13.78
N VAL A 122 -18.04 -11.72 -14.83
CA VAL A 122 -16.84 -10.87 -14.72
C VAL A 122 -17.28 -9.41 -14.66
N ILE A 123 -16.81 -8.71 -13.63
CA ILE A 123 -17.15 -7.32 -13.36
C ILE A 123 -15.88 -6.52 -13.40
N TYR A 124 -15.80 -5.61 -14.36
CA TYR A 124 -14.66 -4.73 -14.53
C TYR A 124 -14.77 -3.53 -13.61
N ILE A 125 -13.67 -3.23 -12.93
CA ILE A 125 -13.53 -2.09 -12.05
C ILE A 125 -12.71 -1.06 -12.80
N ASN A 126 -13.34 0.05 -13.13
CA ASN A 126 -12.68 1.17 -13.76
C ASN A 126 -12.06 2.09 -12.68
N PRO A 127 -10.74 2.38 -12.73
CA PRO A 127 -10.08 3.34 -11.84
C PRO A 127 -10.73 4.72 -11.74
N THR A 128 -11.51 5.11 -12.74
CA THR A 128 -12.21 6.41 -12.77
C THR A 128 -13.66 6.33 -12.30
N ASP A 129 -14.17 5.14 -11.97
CA ASP A 129 -15.54 4.98 -11.49
C ASP A 129 -15.62 5.31 -9.99
N ILE A 130 -16.10 6.52 -9.72
CA ILE A 130 -16.24 7.06 -8.36
C ILE A 130 -17.22 6.27 -7.49
N ASN A 131 -18.12 5.48 -8.10
CA ASN A 131 -19.12 4.71 -7.37
C ASN A 131 -18.71 3.25 -7.17
N ALA A 132 -17.71 2.75 -7.91
CA ALA A 132 -17.36 1.33 -7.92
C ALA A 132 -16.71 0.88 -6.61
N TYR A 133 -15.93 1.74 -5.94
CA TYR A 133 -15.13 1.32 -4.79
C TYR A 133 -14.81 2.45 -3.80
N GLY A 134 -14.45 2.04 -2.58
CA GLY A 134 -13.92 2.89 -1.52
C GLY A 134 -13.12 2.05 -0.54
N ALA A 135 -12.24 2.69 0.23
CA ALA A 135 -11.46 2.03 1.26
C ALA A 135 -11.42 2.85 2.54
N SER A 136 -11.43 2.16 3.67
CA SER A 136 -11.15 2.77 4.98
C SER A 136 -9.84 2.22 5.50
N CYS A 137 -8.99 3.09 6.01
CA CYS A 137 -7.61 2.78 6.37
C CYS A 137 -7.28 3.24 7.78
N THR A 138 -6.35 2.53 8.39
CA THR A 138 -5.72 2.90 9.66
C THR A 138 -4.22 2.93 9.45
N ILE A 139 -3.59 4.06 9.76
CA ILE A 139 -2.14 4.13 9.96
C ILE A 139 -1.83 3.92 11.44
N THR A 140 -0.87 3.07 11.72
CA THR A 140 -0.25 2.91 13.05
C THR A 140 1.19 3.33 12.94
N ALA A 141 1.61 4.36 13.69
CA ALA A 141 2.98 4.87 13.71
C ALA A 141 3.31 5.41 15.11
N ASP A 142 4.52 5.13 15.59
CA ASP A 142 5.07 5.68 16.84
C ASP A 142 4.14 5.52 18.07
N GLY A 143 3.46 4.37 18.16
CA GLY A 143 2.53 4.06 19.25
C GLY A 143 1.16 4.73 19.14
N SER A 144 0.90 5.48 18.06
CA SER A 144 -0.38 6.09 17.76
C SER A 144 -1.07 5.41 16.58
N ALA A 145 -2.41 5.47 16.53
CA ALA A 145 -3.20 5.01 15.41
C ALA A 145 -4.17 6.10 14.96
N ARG A 146 -4.34 6.25 13.64
CA ARG A 146 -5.28 7.21 13.04
C ARG A 146 -6.01 6.59 11.86
N ASN A 147 -7.32 6.82 11.81
CA ASN A 147 -8.16 6.38 10.71
C ASN A 147 -8.26 7.46 9.64
N PHE A 148 -8.35 7.04 8.38
CA PHE A 148 -8.60 7.90 7.23
C PHE A 148 -9.31 7.10 6.13
N ASN A 149 -10.13 7.77 5.33
CA ASN A 149 -10.81 7.16 4.20
C ASN A 149 -10.06 7.46 2.90
N LEU A 150 -10.04 6.49 2.01
CA LEU A 150 -9.59 6.61 0.63
C LEU A 150 -10.78 6.30 -0.26
N CYS A 151 -11.31 7.33 -0.90
CA CYS A 151 -12.48 7.24 -1.75
C CYS A 151 -12.47 8.45 -2.69
N HIS A 152 -13.17 8.35 -3.82
CA HIS A 152 -13.33 9.51 -4.69
C HIS A 152 -14.22 10.56 -4.01
N THR A 153 -13.92 11.84 -4.18
CA THR A 153 -14.75 12.91 -3.61
C THR A 153 -16.19 12.79 -4.12
N GLY A 154 -17.15 12.69 -3.20
CA GLY A 154 -18.57 12.50 -3.52
C GLY A 154 -18.99 11.04 -3.76
N ALA A 155 -18.09 10.07 -3.58
CA ALA A 155 -18.44 8.66 -3.64
C ALA A 155 -19.40 8.28 -2.49
N PRO A 156 -20.45 7.46 -2.74
CA PRO A 156 -21.34 6.95 -1.69
C PRO A 156 -20.64 6.09 -0.63
N ARG A 157 -19.40 5.69 -0.91
CA ARG A 157 -18.58 4.76 -0.11
C ARG A 157 -17.39 5.48 0.55
N CYS A 158 -17.50 6.80 0.70
CA CYS A 158 -16.84 7.62 1.70
C CYS A 158 -17.73 7.72 2.95
#